data_AF-A0AAD5KWA0-F1
#
_entry.id   AF-A0AAD5KWA0-F1
#
_cell.length_a   1.000
_cell.length_b   1.000
_cell.length_c   1.000
_cell.angle_alpha   90.00
_cell.angle_beta   90.00
_cell.angle_gamma   90.00
#
_symmetry.space_group_name_H-M   'P 1'
#
loop_
_entity.id
_entity.type
_entity.pdbx_description
1 polymer ?
#
loop_
_entity_poly.entity_id
_entity_poly.type
_entity_poly.pdbx_seq_one_letter_code
_entity_poly.pdbx_strand_id
1 'polypeptide(L)' 'MATNSQLVDLAWELGVTAASSCEEQVGQTYVRIKMKLNTGKSLETVLMELSLKQFYDLLHELEKTQNMMK' A
#
# COMPACT_ATOMS: atom_id res chain seq x y z
N MET A 1 14.87 -12.76 -17.36
CA MET A 1 15.70 -11.71 -16.72
C MET A 1 14.81 -10.98 -15.74
N ALA A 2 15.06 -11.09 -14.43
CA ALA A 2 14.26 -10.38 -13.44
C ALA A 2 14.58 -8.89 -13.57
N THR A 3 13.63 -8.10 -14.08
CA THR A 3 13.74 -6.64 -14.11
C THR A 3 13.59 -6.16 -12.67
N ASN A 4 14.73 -5.94 -12.03
CA ASN A 4 14.83 -5.49 -10.65
C ASN A 4 14.16 -4.11 -10.52
N SER A 5 12.91 -4.09 -10.10
CA SER A 5 12.12 -2.87 -9.99
C SER A 5 12.35 -2.30 -8.61
N GLN A 6 12.95 -1.11 -8.56
CA GLN A 6 13.31 -0.47 -7.30
C GLN A 6 12.17 0.43 -6.84
N LEU A 7 11.71 0.23 -5.60
CA LEU A 7 10.80 1.18 -4.95
C LEU A 7 11.58 2.46 -4.65
N VAL A 8 11.19 3.58 -5.28
CA VAL A 8 11.88 4.87 -5.13
C VAL A 8 11.07 5.89 -4.34
N ASP A 9 9.76 5.70 -4.23
CA ASP A 9 8.86 6.59 -3.48
C ASP A 9 7.66 5.78 -2.97
N LEU A 10 7.18 6.11 -1.78
CA LEU A 10 5.99 5.52 -1.18
C LEU A 10 5.21 6.59 -0.44
N ALA A 11 3.96 6.77 -0.82
CA ALA A 11 2.99 7.60 -0.12
C ALA A 11 1.78 6.76 0.26
N TRP A 12 1.12 7.10 1.36
CA TRP A 12 -0.10 6.42 1.80
C TRP A 12 -1.13 7.42 2.30
N GLU A 13 -2.41 7.08 2.12
CA GLU A 13 -3.57 7.81 2.63
C GLU A 13 -4.55 6.85 3.30
N LEU A 14 -5.16 7.28 4.40
CA LEU A 14 -6.24 6.57 5.07
C LEU A 14 -7.57 7.23 4.69
N GLY A 15 -8.47 6.47 4.08
CA GLY A 15 -9.80 6.91 3.70
C GLY A 15 -10.87 6.26 4.56
N VAL A 16 -11.90 7.03 4.90
CA VAL A 16 -13.13 6.52 5.53
C VAL A 16 -14.30 6.87 4.61
N THR A 17 -15.04 5.84 4.19
CA THR A 17 -16.22 6.04 3.35
C THR A 17 -17.39 6.48 4.21
N ALA A 18 -17.76 7.76 4.11
CA ALA A 18 -18.86 8.36 4.87
C ALA A 18 -20.27 8.08 4.28
N ALA A 19 -20.40 7.16 3.32
CA ALA A 19 -21.62 6.94 2.56
C ALA A 19 -22.80 6.67 3.49
N SER A 20 -23.90 7.44 3.39
CA SER A 20 -25.12 7.25 4.18
C SER A 20 -26.21 6.46 3.44
N SER A 21 -25.96 6.07 2.18
CA SER A 21 -26.96 5.53 1.25
C SER A 21 -26.66 4.12 0.71
N CYS A 22 -25.52 3.54 1.06
CA CYS A 22 -25.17 2.13 0.79
C CYS A 22 -24.87 1.49 2.15
N GLU A 23 -25.86 0.83 2.76
CA GLU A 23 -25.75 0.25 4.10
C GLU A 23 -24.53 -0.66 4.28
N GLU A 24 -24.06 -1.31 3.21
CA GLU A 24 -22.89 -2.20 3.23
C GLU A 24 -21.54 -1.47 3.28
N GLN A 25 -21.46 -0.18 2.91
CA GLN A 25 -20.20 0.56 2.72
C GLN A 25 -20.03 1.76 3.68
N VAL A 26 -21.02 2.04 4.53
CA VAL A 26 -20.92 3.07 5.57
C VAL A 26 -19.80 2.72 6.55
N GLY A 27 -18.86 3.65 6.76
CA GLY A 27 -17.79 3.48 7.75
C GLY A 27 -16.67 2.52 7.34
N GLN A 28 -16.67 2.03 6.09
CA GLN A 28 -15.55 1.22 5.60
C GLN A 28 -14.28 2.07 5.55
N THR A 29 -13.24 1.58 6.21
CA THR A 29 -11.92 2.21 6.25
C THR A 29 -10.97 1.46 5.32
N TYR A 30 -10.27 2.22 4.48
CA TYR A 30 -9.27 1.68 3.56
C TYR A 30 -7.99 2.49 3.65
N VAL A 31 -6.87 1.85 3.35
CA VAL A 31 -5.57 2.49 3.17
C VAL A 31 -5.21 2.39 1.71
N ARG A 32 -4.95 3.52 1.05
CA ARG A 32 -4.43 3.54 -0.31
C ARG A 32 -2.95 3.84 -0.27
N ILE A 33 -2.15 2.98 -0.88
CA ILE A 33 -0.70 3.13 -1.02
C ILE A 33 -0.39 3.44 -2.47
N LYS A 34 0.41 4.48 -2.68
CA LYS A 34 0.96 4.89 -3.96
C LYS A 34 2.47 4.67 -3.94
N MET A 35 2.92 3.74 -4.77
CA MET A 35 4.34 3.43 -4.93
C MET A 35 4.83 3.97 -6.27
N LYS A 36 6.01 4.60 -6.30
CA LYS A 36 6.74 4.80 -7.56
C LYS A 36 7.84 3.76 -7.65
N LEU A 37 7.82 3.01 -8.75
CA LEU A 37 8.79 1.99 -9.07
C LEU A 37 9.67 2.47 -10.22
N ASN A 38 10.98 2.35 -10.07
CA ASN A 38 11.92 2.49 -11.17
C ASN A 38 12.19 1.10 -11.75
N THR A 39 11.71 0.85 -12.96
CA THR A 39 11.88 -0.42 -13.68
C THR A 39 13.19 -0.52 -14.45
N GLY A 40 14.04 0.52 -14.34
CA GLY A 40 15.26 0.71 -15.13
C GLY A 40 14.99 1.32 -16.53
N LYS A 41 13.75 1.30 -17.01
CA LYS A 41 13.34 1.93 -18.29
C LYS A 41 12.39 3.11 -18.08
N SER A 42 11.59 3.07 -17.02
CA SER A 42 10.55 4.04 -16.72
C SER A 42 10.33 4.16 -15.22
N LEU A 43 9.74 5.29 -14.82
CA LEU A 43 9.11 5.43 -13.51
C LEU A 43 7.63 5.08 -13.63
N GLU A 44 7.22 4.02 -12.97
CA GLU A 44 5.84 3.54 -12.95
C GLU A 44 5.20 3.87 -11.60
N THR A 45 3.92 4.22 -11.62
CA THR A 45 3.15 4.45 -10.40
C THR A 45 2.18 3.31 -10.21
N VAL A 46 2.30 2.60 -9.09
CA VAL A 46 1.40 1.52 -8.68
C VAL A 46 0.53 2.03 -7.54
N LEU A 47 -0.78 1.88 -7.69
CA LEU A 47 -1.77 2.20 -6.67
C LEU A 47 -2.38 0.90 -6.17
N MET A 48 -2.41 0.73 -4.85
CA MET A 48 -3.05 -0.40 -4.19
C MET A 48 -3.95 0.11 -3.07
N GLU A 49 -5.07 -0.55 -2.87
CA GLU A 49 -5.99 -0.28 -1.78
C GLU A 49 -6.06 -1.51 -0.88
N LEU A 50 -5.96 -1.28 0.42
CA LEU A 50 -5.88 -2.30 1.45
C LEU A 50 -6.97 -2.06 2.49
N SER A 51 -7.55 -3.14 3.01
CA SER A 51 -8.25 -3.09 4.29
C SER A 51 -7.26 -2.76 5.42
N LEU A 52 -7.77 -2.25 6.55
CA LEU A 52 -6.95 -2.02 7.74
C LEU A 52 -6.16 -3.26 8.17
N LYS A 53 -6.80 -4.44 8.16
CA LYS A 53 -6.13 -5.69 8.54
C LYS A 53 -4.93 -5.96 7.62
N GLN A 54 -5.11 -5.90 6.31
CA GLN A 54 -4.02 -6.14 5.35
C GLN A 54 -2.90 -5.10 5.49
N PHE A 55 -3.23 -3.85 5.83
CA PHE A 55 -2.22 -2.82 6.10
C PHE A 55 -1.39 -3.12 7.36
N TYR A 56 -2.02 -3.56 8.46
CA TYR A 56 -1.27 -3.98 9.65
C TYR A 56 -0.43 -5.24 9.41
N ASP A 57 -0.98 -6.21 8.67
CA ASP A 57 -0.22 -7.40 8.27
C ASP A 57 1.02 -6.99 7.43
N LEU A 58 0.89 -6.03 6.52
CA LEU A 58 2.00 -5.48 5.72
C LEU A 58 3.07 -4.83 6.62
N LEU A 59 2.68 -3.97 7.56
CA LEU A 59 3.62 -3.31 8.48
C LEU A 59 4.40 -4.34 9.32
N HIS A 60 3.71 -5.36 9.80
CA HIS A 60 4.33 -6.43 10.59
C HIS A 60 5.42 -7.17 9.80
N GLU A 61 5.15 -7.53 8.55
CA GLU A 61 6.15 -8.19 7.71
C GLU A 61 7.32 -7.26 7.32
N LEU A 62 7.08 -5.96 7.15
CA LEU A 62 8.15 -4.97 6.93
C LEU A 62 9.07 -4.85 8.15
N GLU A 63 8.52 -4.76 9.36
CA GLU A 63 9.29 -4.71 10.61
C GLU A 63 10.11 -5.99 10.83
N LYS A 64 9.49 -7.15 10.62
CA LYS A 64 10.15 -8.45 10.71
C LYS A 64 11.32 -8.54 9.73
N THR A 65 11.12 -8.13 8.48
CA THR A 65 12.18 -8.12 7.46
C THR A 65 13.30 -7.16 7.85
N GLN A 66 12.98 -5.97 8.36
CA GLN A 66 14.00 -5.01 8.84
C GLN A 66 14.84 -5.61 9.97
N ASN A 67 14.22 -6.33 10.90
CA ASN A 67 14.94 -6.99 12.00
C ASN A 67 15.80 -8.17 11.52
N MET A 68 15.45 -8.83 10.42
CA MET A 68 16.29 -9.86 9.79
C MET A 68 17.49 -9.29 9.02
N MET A 69 17.44 -8.01 8.62
CA MET A 69 18.54 -7.33 7.93
C MET A 69 19.53 -6.63 8.89
N LYS A 70 19.23 -6.58 10.18
CA LYS A 70 20.17 -6.13 11.22
C LYS A 70 21.13 -7.25 11.60
#